data_AF-A0A9E8SLI8-F1
#
_entry.id   AF-A0A9E8SLI8-F1
#
_cell.length_a   1.000
_cell.length_b   1.000
_cell.length_c   1.000
_cell.angle_alpha   90.00
_cell.angle_beta   90.00
_cell.angle_gamma   90.00
#
_symmetry.space_group_name_H-M   'P 1'
#
loop_
_entity.id
_entity.type
_entity.pdbx_description
1 polymer ?
#
loop_
_entity_poly.entity_id
_entity_poly.type
_entity_poly.pdbx_seq_one_letter_code
_entity_poly.pdbx_strand_id
1 'polypeptide(L)'
;MKKPVLLILAIASFVCLSLKVSLPVDKSMGVSHCLQHFRNGADHFLLANQNLYTAIKDLNADSLSVYRARRALTDCRRSYKNIAFFTAYFFPSETRFYNAAPKFEVEEPTLELVEPMGLQQIEALLFEGDVMANKSTLLTHSEAMLTSGGDLTSLLYGLEISDAQILESLRIELIRISTLYISGYDAPMLKSGIIEAMGATKAIQNTLTPYFAWNDQQSKSLEMLLTESQNYLRTHSDFDTFNRLEYLTRFALPMQTQLGEFVSALGLGLNTTAFLNDQAPHIYSKNALKVWDHDGMDSAQNKALVDLGRSLFFDKTLSGNASTSCATCHQPENFFTDNLRKSPSLAADSILKRNTPTLLYAGWQHSQFWDGRAANLKDQVHDVVFNPLEMNGRKEAFNVRGMDIGKVSEALSAFIKQLSPMDSPFDHYINGDPTALTDRQVNGFNLFMGKAQCGTCHFPPFFNSLLPPLFELSEVEILGVTASDDFENPELDLDAGRYDLYKMKYYKGAFKTPTVRNAAKTGPYMHNGSMKTLQKVIEFYNKGGGKGLGLPVDEQTLSARALNLSDHETRDIILFLESLTDSKLE
;
A
#
# COMPACT_ATOMS: atom_id res chain seq x y z
N MET A 1 98.63 10.27 -11.09
CA MET A 1 98.32 9.59 -9.80
C MET A 1 96.95 10.09 -9.34
N LYS A 2 95.86 9.38 -9.66
CA LYS A 2 95.08 8.43 -8.81
C LYS A 2 94.37 9.07 -7.58
N LYS A 3 93.06 9.37 -7.77
CA LYS A 3 91.84 9.19 -6.91
C LYS A 3 91.73 9.90 -5.52
N PRO A 4 90.51 10.10 -4.98
CA PRO A 4 89.24 10.51 -5.60
C PRO A 4 88.44 11.59 -4.80
N VAL A 5 87.40 12.08 -5.46
CA VAL A 5 86.35 13.02 -5.02
C VAL A 5 85.40 12.39 -4.00
N LEU A 6 85.01 13.15 -2.97
CA LEU A 6 83.81 12.89 -2.17
C LEU A 6 83.00 14.20 -2.07
N LEU A 7 81.94 14.30 -2.87
CA LEU A 7 80.98 15.40 -2.85
C LEU A 7 79.75 14.91 -2.10
N ILE A 8 79.45 15.52 -0.95
CA ILE A 8 78.24 15.23 -0.16
C ILE A 8 77.07 15.96 -0.83
N LEU A 9 76.18 15.20 -1.46
CA LEU A 9 74.92 15.68 -2.03
C LEU A 9 73.81 15.54 -0.97
N ALA A 10 73.30 16.68 -0.50
CA ALA A 10 72.08 16.74 0.30
C ALA A 10 70.87 16.55 -0.62
N ILE A 11 70.12 15.46 -0.43
CA ILE A 11 68.84 15.23 -1.09
C ILE A 11 67.74 15.73 -0.16
N ALA A 12 67.14 16.87 -0.49
CA ALA A 12 65.90 17.34 0.13
C ALA A 12 64.72 16.66 -0.59
N SER A 13 64.15 15.62 0.02
CA SER A 13 62.92 15.01 -0.44
C SER A 13 61.73 15.92 -0.08
N PHE A 14 61.16 16.60 -1.07
CA PHE A 14 59.85 17.25 -0.94
C PHE A 14 58.77 16.16 -0.93
N VAL A 15 58.29 15.80 0.26
CA VAL A 15 57.05 15.05 0.40
C VAL A 15 55.90 16.05 0.28
N CYS A 16 55.24 16.08 -0.87
CA CYS A 16 53.93 16.73 -1.01
C CYS A 16 52.90 15.90 -0.22
N LEU A 17 52.72 16.20 1.07
CA LEU A 17 51.50 15.84 1.78
C LEU A 17 50.36 16.67 1.18
N SER A 18 49.57 16.06 0.30
CA SER A 18 48.23 16.58 -0.02
C SER A 18 47.34 16.38 1.20
N LEU A 19 47.39 17.33 2.15
CA LEU A 19 46.38 17.47 3.19
C LEU A 19 45.06 17.85 2.50
N LYS A 20 44.21 16.86 2.24
CA LYS A 20 42.77 17.11 2.05
C LYS A 20 42.26 17.66 3.37
N VAL A 21 42.26 18.98 3.50
CA VAL A 21 41.48 19.66 4.53
C VAL A 21 40.03 19.48 4.13
N SER A 22 39.35 18.46 4.66
CA SER A 22 37.89 18.42 4.63
C SER A 22 37.44 19.56 5.54
N LEU A 23 36.95 20.64 4.95
CA LEU A 23 36.20 21.65 5.70
C LEU A 23 35.09 20.90 6.48
N PRO A 24 34.88 21.20 7.77
CA PRO A 24 33.79 20.59 8.51
C PRO A 24 32.49 20.92 7.77
N VAL A 25 31.79 19.90 7.31
CA VAL A 25 30.54 20.09 6.60
C VAL A 25 29.52 20.62 7.59
N ASP A 26 28.93 21.77 7.28
CA ASP A 26 27.87 22.36 8.08
C ASP A 26 26.61 21.49 7.97
N LYS A 27 26.29 20.78 9.06
CA LYS A 27 25.12 19.90 9.13
C LYS A 27 23.80 20.67 8.97
N SER A 28 23.78 22.00 9.16
CA SER A 28 22.57 22.80 8.94
C SER A 28 22.22 23.04 7.45
N MET A 29 23.11 22.66 6.52
CA MET A 29 22.86 22.81 5.08
C MET A 29 21.69 21.95 4.58
N GLY A 30 21.50 20.74 5.13
CA GLY A 30 20.44 19.82 4.70
C GLY A 30 19.05 20.41 4.94
N VAL A 31 18.79 20.86 6.17
CA VAL A 31 17.58 21.60 6.55
C VAL A 31 17.37 22.84 5.68
N SER A 32 18.36 23.72 5.57
CA SER A 32 18.23 24.98 4.83
C SER A 32 17.89 24.74 3.36
N HIS A 33 18.54 23.77 2.73
CA HIS A 33 18.30 23.38 1.34
C HIS A 33 16.92 22.75 1.15
N CYS A 34 16.49 21.86 2.05
CA CYS A 34 15.18 21.23 1.98
C CYS A 34 14.05 22.26 2.11
N LEU A 35 14.18 23.23 3.03
CA LEU A 35 13.22 24.31 3.18
C LEU A 35 13.16 25.20 1.93
N GLN A 36 14.31 25.48 1.31
CA GLN A 36 14.34 26.24 0.04
C GLN A 36 13.69 25.45 -1.11
N HIS A 37 13.96 24.15 -1.21
CA HIS A 37 13.33 23.27 -2.19
C HIS A 37 11.81 23.26 -2.01
N PHE A 38 11.32 23.15 -0.76
CA PHE A 38 9.90 23.22 -0.47
C PHE A 38 9.28 24.55 -0.88
N ARG A 39 9.91 25.71 -0.56
CA ARG A 39 9.40 27.03 -0.97
C ARG A 39 9.25 27.13 -2.49
N ASN A 40 10.30 26.80 -3.23
CA ASN A 40 10.28 26.82 -4.69
C ASN A 40 9.25 25.84 -5.27
N GLY A 41 9.11 24.66 -4.66
CA GLY A 41 8.13 23.66 -5.05
C GLY A 41 6.69 24.11 -4.78
N ALA A 42 6.44 24.77 -3.66
CA ALA A 42 5.14 25.35 -3.31
C ALA A 42 4.73 26.45 -4.32
N ASP A 43 5.66 27.32 -4.72
CA ASP A 43 5.39 28.34 -5.75
C ASP A 43 5.03 27.71 -7.11
N HIS A 44 5.76 26.65 -7.51
CA HIS A 44 5.43 25.91 -8.74
C HIS A 44 4.09 25.16 -8.64
N PHE A 45 3.75 24.64 -7.47
CA PHE A 45 2.46 23.99 -7.25
C PHE A 45 1.31 25.00 -7.27
N LEU A 46 1.48 26.17 -6.66
CA LEU A 46 0.54 27.28 -6.74
C LEU A 46 0.28 27.71 -8.19
N LEU A 47 1.34 27.89 -9.00
CA LEU A 47 1.18 28.21 -10.42
C LEU A 47 0.44 27.10 -11.19
N ALA A 48 0.71 25.82 -10.87
CA ALA A 48 0.01 24.72 -11.51
C ALA A 48 -1.48 24.64 -11.09
N ASN A 49 -1.80 24.98 -9.83
CA ASN A 49 -3.18 25.14 -9.37
C ASN A 49 -3.90 26.28 -10.10
N GLN A 50 -3.24 27.42 -10.33
CA GLN A 50 -3.80 28.52 -11.12
C GLN A 50 -4.15 28.06 -12.54
N ASN A 51 -3.24 27.34 -13.19
CA ASN A 51 -3.48 26.80 -14.54
C ASN A 51 -4.63 25.78 -14.57
N LEU A 52 -4.72 24.91 -13.55
CA LEU A 52 -5.81 23.95 -13.41
C LEU A 52 -7.16 24.67 -13.21
N TYR A 53 -7.22 25.63 -12.30
CA TYR A 53 -8.41 26.45 -12.05
C TYR A 53 -8.87 27.17 -13.33
N THR A 54 -7.96 27.81 -14.07
CA THR A 54 -8.28 28.46 -15.35
C THR A 54 -8.80 27.45 -16.38
N ALA A 55 -8.17 26.28 -16.51
CA ALA A 55 -8.63 25.25 -17.43
C ALA A 55 -10.03 24.72 -17.07
N ILE A 56 -10.34 24.57 -15.77
CA ILE A 56 -11.66 24.19 -15.26
C ILE A 56 -12.69 25.30 -15.51
N LYS A 57 -12.33 26.56 -15.28
CA LYS A 57 -13.18 27.72 -15.54
C LYS A 57 -13.57 27.82 -17.02
N ASP A 58 -12.64 27.51 -17.91
CA ASP A 58 -12.84 27.53 -19.35
C ASP A 58 -13.54 26.27 -19.90
N LEU A 59 -13.85 25.28 -19.05
CA LEU A 59 -14.58 24.07 -19.45
C LEU A 59 -15.89 24.43 -20.15
N ASN A 60 -16.13 23.77 -21.26
CA ASN A 60 -17.35 23.87 -22.04
C ASN A 60 -17.64 22.50 -22.68
N ALA A 61 -18.72 22.40 -23.46
CA ALA A 61 -19.15 21.12 -24.04
C ALA A 61 -18.16 20.54 -25.08
N ASP A 62 -17.10 21.26 -25.46
CA ASP A 62 -16.08 20.76 -26.38
C ASP A 62 -15.05 19.85 -25.68
N SER A 63 -14.77 18.73 -26.36
CA SER A 63 -13.74 17.75 -26.03
C SER A 63 -12.35 18.35 -25.79
N LEU A 64 -11.99 19.43 -26.51
CA LEU A 64 -10.69 20.09 -26.34
C LEU A 64 -10.57 20.78 -24.98
N SER A 65 -11.67 21.35 -24.46
CA SER A 65 -11.66 21.99 -23.14
C SER A 65 -11.44 20.97 -22.02
N VAL A 66 -12.11 19.82 -22.10
CA VAL A 66 -11.93 18.69 -21.18
C VAL A 66 -10.51 18.14 -21.25
N TYR A 67 -9.96 17.98 -22.46
CA TYR A 67 -8.57 17.56 -22.65
C TYR A 67 -7.58 18.54 -21.99
N ARG A 68 -7.78 19.85 -22.14
CA ARG A 68 -6.95 20.88 -21.50
C ARG A 68 -7.03 20.81 -19.97
N ALA A 69 -8.21 20.62 -19.40
CA ALA A 69 -8.38 20.46 -17.96
C ALA A 69 -7.65 19.21 -17.42
N ARG A 70 -7.77 18.06 -18.11
CA ARG A 70 -7.05 16.83 -17.75
C ARG A 70 -5.53 16.98 -17.86
N ARG A 71 -5.04 17.68 -18.87
CA ARG A 71 -3.61 18.00 -19.01
C ARG A 71 -3.13 18.92 -17.88
N ALA A 72 -3.88 19.97 -17.57
CA ALA A 72 -3.56 20.87 -16.46
C ALA A 72 -3.55 20.12 -15.11
N LEU A 73 -4.47 19.17 -14.93
CA LEU A 73 -4.47 18.29 -13.76
C LEU A 73 -3.20 17.45 -13.69
N THR A 74 -2.78 16.83 -14.81
CA THR A 74 -1.52 16.07 -14.89
C THR A 74 -0.31 16.91 -14.46
N ASP A 75 -0.20 18.14 -14.99
CA ASP A 75 0.88 19.05 -14.66
C ASP A 75 0.83 19.49 -13.17
N CYS A 76 -0.37 19.73 -12.64
CA CYS A 76 -0.59 20.06 -11.23
C CYS A 76 -0.18 18.93 -10.29
N ARG A 77 -0.59 17.70 -10.59
CA ARG A 77 -0.21 16.49 -9.84
C ARG A 77 1.30 16.28 -9.84
N ARG A 78 1.96 16.35 -11.02
CA ARG A 78 3.43 16.28 -11.11
C ARG A 78 4.10 17.36 -10.25
N SER A 79 3.55 18.58 -10.24
CA SER A 79 4.08 19.68 -9.43
C SER A 79 3.96 19.39 -7.93
N TYR A 80 2.80 18.89 -7.48
CA TYR A 80 2.57 18.48 -6.09
C TYR A 80 3.57 17.42 -5.62
N LYS A 81 3.88 16.43 -6.46
CA LYS A 81 4.87 15.39 -6.13
C LYS A 81 6.29 15.90 -5.85
N ASN A 82 6.61 17.14 -6.22
CA ASN A 82 7.88 17.75 -5.85
C ASN A 82 7.98 18.11 -4.36
N ILE A 83 6.85 18.27 -3.67
CA ILE A 83 6.75 18.65 -2.26
C ILE A 83 6.01 17.61 -1.40
N ALA A 84 5.41 16.59 -2.02
CA ALA A 84 4.55 15.60 -1.35
C ALA A 84 5.23 14.88 -0.18
N PHE A 85 6.52 14.53 -0.30
CA PHE A 85 7.27 13.91 0.80
C PHE A 85 7.30 14.79 2.06
N PHE A 86 7.43 16.10 1.87
CA PHE A 86 7.54 17.08 2.94
C PHE A 86 6.17 17.39 3.53
N THR A 87 5.16 17.65 2.69
CA THR A 87 3.79 17.86 3.16
C THR A 87 3.27 16.63 3.90
N ALA A 88 3.53 15.42 3.39
CA ALA A 88 3.00 14.21 4.00
C ALA A 88 3.65 13.87 5.35
N TYR A 89 4.90 14.27 5.55
CA TYR A 89 5.63 14.02 6.80
C TYR A 89 5.37 15.11 7.85
N PHE A 90 5.47 16.38 7.47
CA PHE A 90 5.38 17.50 8.42
C PHE A 90 3.97 18.08 8.55
N PHE A 91 3.12 17.93 7.53
CA PHE A 91 1.79 18.54 7.45
C PHE A 91 0.74 17.54 6.91
N PRO A 92 0.49 16.42 7.60
CA PRO A 92 -0.37 15.35 7.09
C PRO A 92 -1.80 15.82 6.76
N SER A 93 -2.33 16.84 7.46
CA SER A 93 -3.61 17.48 7.15
C SER A 93 -3.64 18.08 5.75
N GLU A 94 -2.58 18.76 5.34
CA GLU A 94 -2.45 19.33 3.99
C GLU A 94 -2.43 18.22 2.94
N THR A 95 -1.74 17.11 3.22
CA THR A 95 -1.71 15.98 2.28
C THR A 95 -3.08 15.36 2.10
N ARG A 96 -3.86 15.21 3.17
CA ARG A 96 -5.26 14.79 3.09
C ARG A 96 -6.08 15.79 2.28
N PHE A 97 -5.92 17.10 2.52
CA PHE A 97 -6.64 18.13 1.77
C PHE A 97 -6.32 18.10 0.26
N TYR A 98 -5.05 18.02 -0.13
CA TYR A 98 -4.66 18.09 -1.55
C TYR A 98 -4.85 16.79 -2.33
N ASN A 99 -4.88 15.62 -1.68
CA ASN A 99 -4.81 14.34 -2.37
C ASN A 99 -5.59 13.22 -1.65
N ALA A 100 -6.71 13.55 -0.98
CA ALA A 100 -7.64 12.55 -0.42
C ALA A 100 -8.31 11.72 -1.52
N ALA A 101 -8.76 10.53 -1.16
CA ALA A 101 -9.50 9.62 -2.03
C ALA A 101 -10.82 10.26 -2.51
N PRO A 102 -11.32 9.92 -3.71
CA PRO A 102 -12.58 10.45 -4.25
C PRO A 102 -13.82 9.75 -3.65
N LYS A 103 -13.80 9.47 -2.35
CA LYS A 103 -14.88 8.82 -1.60
C LYS A 103 -15.08 9.53 -0.26
N PHE A 104 -16.29 9.44 0.29
CA PHE A 104 -16.49 9.83 1.68
C PHE A 104 -15.74 8.86 2.58
N GLU A 105 -14.87 9.41 3.41
CA GLU A 105 -14.18 8.65 4.45
C GLU A 105 -14.90 8.90 5.77
N VAL A 106 -14.90 7.87 6.62
CA VAL A 106 -15.45 7.97 7.97
C VAL A 106 -14.28 7.75 8.92
N GLU A 107 -13.98 8.75 9.73
CA GLU A 107 -12.95 8.63 10.77
C GLU A 107 -13.52 7.82 11.93
N GLU A 108 -12.93 6.66 12.21
CA GLU A 108 -13.31 5.83 13.36
C GLU A 108 -12.34 6.05 14.53
N PRO A 109 -12.82 6.07 15.79
CA PRO A 109 -14.19 5.77 16.24
C PRO A 109 -15.11 6.99 16.34
N THR A 110 -14.68 8.19 15.95
CA THR A 110 -15.45 9.44 16.09
C THR A 110 -16.68 9.49 15.17
N LEU A 111 -16.67 8.69 14.10
CA LEU A 111 -17.66 8.62 13.02
C LEU A 111 -17.84 9.96 12.29
N GLU A 112 -16.79 10.77 12.26
CA GLU A 112 -16.77 12.03 11.51
C GLU A 112 -16.66 11.74 10.01
N LEU A 113 -17.52 12.38 9.22
CA LEU A 113 -17.50 12.28 7.77
C LEU A 113 -16.49 13.28 7.19
N VAL A 114 -15.54 12.75 6.43
CA VAL A 114 -14.60 13.54 5.65
C VAL A 114 -15.08 13.52 4.21
N GLU A 115 -15.42 14.70 3.69
CA GLU A 115 -15.81 14.87 2.30
C GLU A 115 -14.60 14.68 1.38
N PRO A 116 -14.78 14.06 0.19
CA PRO A 116 -13.69 13.94 -0.77
C PRO A 116 -13.25 15.34 -1.22
N MET A 117 -11.94 15.56 -1.33
CA MET A 117 -11.35 16.85 -1.71
C MET A 117 -10.02 16.66 -2.44
N GLY A 118 -9.57 17.72 -3.13
CA GLY A 118 -8.26 17.75 -3.76
C GLY A 118 -8.18 17.04 -5.12
N LEU A 119 -6.96 16.65 -5.48
CA LEU A 119 -6.57 16.22 -6.82
C LEU A 119 -7.24 14.92 -7.29
N GLN A 120 -7.46 13.95 -6.40
CA GLN A 120 -8.15 12.70 -6.80
C GLN A 120 -9.64 12.94 -7.03
N GLN A 121 -10.27 13.81 -6.23
CA GLN A 121 -11.67 14.17 -6.44
C GLN A 121 -11.86 14.98 -7.73
N ILE A 122 -10.95 15.90 -8.05
CA ILE A 122 -10.96 16.62 -9.33
C ILE A 122 -10.80 15.63 -10.49
N GLU A 123 -9.93 14.62 -10.36
CA GLU A 123 -9.80 13.56 -11.36
C GLU A 123 -11.12 12.82 -11.56
N ALA A 124 -11.73 12.27 -10.50
CA ALA A 124 -12.99 11.54 -10.60
C ALA A 124 -14.06 12.37 -11.32
N LEU A 125 -14.24 13.65 -10.96
CA LEU A 125 -15.20 14.56 -11.57
C LEU A 125 -14.90 14.88 -13.06
N LEU A 126 -13.64 14.81 -13.50
CA LEU A 126 -13.23 15.02 -14.90
C LEU A 126 -13.34 13.76 -15.77
N PHE A 127 -13.52 12.57 -15.18
CA PHE A 127 -13.57 11.30 -15.90
C PHE A 127 -14.89 10.55 -15.76
N GLU A 128 -15.65 10.80 -14.69
CA GLU A 128 -16.92 10.14 -14.41
C GLU A 128 -18.13 11.03 -14.69
N GLY A 129 -19.16 10.43 -15.31
CA GLY A 129 -20.41 11.11 -15.60
C GLY A 129 -20.29 12.25 -16.61
N ASP A 130 -21.20 13.22 -16.50
CA ASP A 130 -21.17 14.44 -17.31
C ASP A 130 -20.26 15.49 -16.66
N VAL A 131 -19.09 15.70 -17.25
CA VAL A 131 -18.10 16.70 -16.80
C VAL A 131 -18.71 18.09 -16.68
N MET A 132 -19.66 18.45 -17.55
CA MET A 132 -20.30 19.77 -17.51
C MET A 132 -21.27 19.90 -16.34
N ALA A 133 -21.96 18.82 -15.98
CA ALA A 133 -22.79 18.78 -14.77
C ALA A 133 -21.92 18.97 -13.51
N ASN A 134 -20.67 18.52 -13.54
CA ASN A 134 -19.71 18.63 -12.43
C ASN A 134 -18.95 19.97 -12.39
N LYS A 135 -19.13 20.87 -13.36
CA LYS A 135 -18.29 22.09 -13.49
C LYS A 135 -18.29 22.96 -12.23
N SER A 136 -19.45 23.14 -11.59
CA SER A 136 -19.54 23.94 -10.36
C SER A 136 -18.71 23.33 -9.23
N THR A 137 -18.80 22.02 -9.03
CA THR A 137 -18.02 21.30 -8.03
C THR A 137 -16.52 21.36 -8.37
N LEU A 138 -16.14 21.11 -9.62
CA LEU A 138 -14.75 21.24 -10.07
C LEU A 138 -14.16 22.63 -9.76
N LEU A 139 -14.94 23.69 -9.96
CA LEU A 139 -14.54 25.06 -9.60
C LEU A 139 -14.33 25.22 -8.09
N THR A 140 -15.26 24.75 -7.27
CA THR A 140 -15.13 24.79 -5.80
C THR A 140 -13.84 24.11 -5.32
N HIS A 141 -13.55 22.90 -5.82
CA HIS A 141 -12.35 22.17 -5.42
C HIS A 141 -11.06 22.86 -5.88
N SER A 142 -11.01 23.29 -7.15
CA SER A 142 -9.83 23.96 -7.70
C SER A 142 -9.56 25.33 -7.09
N GLU A 143 -10.61 26.07 -6.69
CA GLU A 143 -10.50 27.34 -5.97
C GLU A 143 -10.01 27.14 -4.53
N ALA A 144 -10.52 26.11 -3.84
CA ALA A 144 -10.05 25.76 -2.49
C ALA A 144 -8.56 25.36 -2.50
N MET A 145 -8.16 24.56 -3.48
CA MET A 145 -6.75 24.20 -3.70
C MET A 145 -5.86 25.41 -4.03
N LEU A 146 -6.36 26.32 -4.88
CA LEU A 146 -5.65 27.55 -5.21
C LEU A 146 -5.43 28.44 -3.98
N THR A 147 -6.46 28.56 -3.13
CA THR A 147 -6.40 29.37 -1.91
C THR A 147 -5.41 28.77 -0.91
N SER A 148 -5.57 27.50 -0.55
CA SER A 148 -4.67 26.82 0.38
C SER A 148 -3.22 26.78 -0.15
N GLY A 149 -3.05 26.59 -1.47
CA GLY A 149 -1.74 26.60 -2.11
C GLY A 149 -0.98 27.92 -1.93
N GLY A 150 -1.70 29.04 -1.78
CA GLY A 150 -1.12 30.35 -1.51
C GLY A 150 -0.48 30.47 -0.12
N ASP A 151 -0.92 29.66 0.84
CA ASP A 151 -0.50 29.71 2.23
C ASP A 151 0.56 28.65 2.59
N LEU A 152 0.91 27.75 1.67
CA LEU A 152 1.86 26.65 1.92
C LEU A 152 3.20 27.10 2.49
N THR A 153 3.74 28.22 2.02
CA THR A 153 5.04 28.73 2.51
C THR A 153 4.96 29.30 3.92
N SER A 154 3.78 29.74 4.34
CA SER A 154 3.51 30.23 5.71
C SER A 154 3.62 29.11 6.75
N LEU A 155 3.38 27.85 6.36
CA LEU A 155 3.54 26.68 7.23
C LEU A 155 4.97 26.51 7.74
N LEU A 156 5.97 27.10 7.06
CA LEU A 156 7.36 27.05 7.49
C LEU A 156 7.68 27.99 8.66
N TYR A 157 6.78 28.92 9.01
CA TYR A 157 7.02 29.88 10.08
C TYR A 157 7.09 29.18 11.43
N GLY A 158 8.26 29.25 12.09
CA GLY A 158 8.49 28.60 13.39
C GLY A 158 8.61 27.07 13.31
N LEU A 159 8.69 26.50 12.10
CA LEU A 159 8.88 25.07 11.93
C LEU A 159 10.33 24.68 12.28
N GLU A 160 10.48 23.86 13.31
CA GLU A 160 11.76 23.23 13.68
C GLU A 160 11.81 21.80 13.13
N ILE A 161 12.77 21.54 12.24
CA ILE A 161 13.01 20.20 11.66
C ILE A 161 14.49 19.82 11.77
N SER A 162 14.76 18.52 11.65
CA SER A 162 16.09 17.94 11.64
C SER A 162 16.40 17.21 10.33
N ASP A 163 17.69 17.03 10.04
CA ASP A 163 18.14 16.22 8.90
C ASP A 163 17.63 14.77 8.98
N ALA A 164 17.53 14.22 10.19
CA ALA A 164 17.04 12.86 10.41
C ALA A 164 15.57 12.70 9.98
N GLN A 165 14.72 13.70 10.31
CA GLN A 165 13.32 13.73 9.86
C GLN A 165 13.22 13.90 8.34
N ILE A 166 14.06 14.75 7.74
CA ILE A 166 14.12 14.90 6.29
C ILE A 166 14.48 13.55 5.64
N LEU A 167 15.53 12.88 6.10
CA LEU A 167 15.96 11.60 5.53
C LEU A 167 14.92 10.50 5.73
N GLU A 168 14.22 10.46 6.86
CA GLU A 168 13.08 9.56 7.07
C GLU A 168 11.94 9.82 6.07
N SER A 169 11.58 11.10 5.85
CA SER A 169 10.53 11.47 4.90
C SER A 169 10.83 11.00 3.47
N LEU A 170 12.10 11.03 3.04
CA LEU A 170 12.53 10.51 1.74
C LEU A 170 12.42 8.98 1.64
N ARG A 171 12.69 8.25 2.73
CA ARG A 171 12.54 6.79 2.77
C ARG A 171 11.08 6.38 2.62
N ILE A 172 10.17 7.09 3.30
CA ILE A 172 8.73 6.89 3.18
C ILE A 172 8.26 7.23 1.75
N GLU A 173 8.83 8.26 1.12
CA GLU A 173 8.51 8.63 -0.26
C GLU A 173 8.92 7.55 -1.27
N LEU A 174 10.06 6.89 -1.08
CA LEU A 174 10.44 5.74 -1.92
C LEU A 174 9.45 4.58 -1.82
N ILE A 175 8.83 4.38 -0.65
CA ILE A 175 7.73 3.42 -0.49
C ILE A 175 6.52 3.88 -1.32
N ARG A 176 6.10 5.16 -1.21
CA ARG A 176 4.98 5.69 -2.03
C ARG A 176 5.22 5.54 -3.53
N ILE A 177 6.43 5.83 -4.00
CA ILE A 177 6.80 5.62 -5.41
C ILE A 177 6.59 4.16 -5.83
N SER A 178 7.00 3.23 -4.97
CA SER A 178 6.99 1.79 -5.25
C SER A 178 5.60 1.14 -5.14
N THR A 179 4.70 1.70 -4.33
CA THR A 179 3.43 1.06 -3.98
C THR A 179 2.18 1.83 -4.44
N LEU A 180 2.27 3.16 -4.59
CA LEU A 180 1.13 4.04 -4.91
C LEU A 180 1.28 4.73 -6.27
N TYR A 181 2.45 5.30 -6.57
CA TYR A 181 2.57 6.16 -7.76
C TYR A 181 2.61 5.32 -9.02
N ILE A 182 3.49 4.31 -9.08
CA ILE A 182 3.54 3.43 -10.26
C ILE A 182 2.28 2.55 -10.40
N SER A 183 1.48 2.40 -9.34
CA SER A 183 0.20 1.68 -9.38
C SER A 183 -0.97 2.54 -9.83
N GLY A 184 -0.77 3.86 -9.90
CA GLY A 184 -1.82 4.81 -10.26
C GLY A 184 -2.87 5.01 -9.17
N TYR A 185 -2.57 4.65 -7.91
CA TYR A 185 -3.50 4.79 -6.78
C TYR A 185 -4.12 6.18 -6.70
N ASP A 186 -3.29 7.23 -6.79
CA ASP A 186 -3.77 8.60 -6.64
C ASP A 186 -4.50 9.15 -7.89
N ALA A 187 -4.36 8.48 -9.04
CA ALA A 187 -4.91 8.92 -10.33
C ALA A 187 -5.15 7.77 -11.31
N PRO A 188 -6.07 6.83 -11.00
CA PRO A 188 -6.27 5.64 -11.80
C PRO A 188 -6.76 5.96 -13.22
N MET A 189 -7.62 6.96 -13.40
CA MET A 189 -8.23 7.28 -14.70
C MET A 189 -7.33 8.14 -15.59
N LEU A 190 -6.62 9.09 -15.00
CA LEU A 190 -5.68 9.98 -15.68
C LEU A 190 -4.38 9.26 -16.03
N LYS A 191 -4.03 8.20 -15.28
CA LYS A 191 -2.85 7.37 -15.52
C LYS A 191 -1.54 8.15 -15.50
N SER A 192 -1.46 9.16 -14.64
CA SER A 192 -0.28 10.04 -14.47
C SER A 192 0.79 9.47 -13.52
N GLY A 193 0.59 8.27 -12.98
CA GLY A 193 1.44 7.66 -11.96
C GLY A 193 2.95 7.62 -12.28
N ILE A 194 3.33 7.35 -13.53
CA ILE A 194 4.74 7.25 -13.94
C ILE A 194 5.43 8.62 -13.97
N ILE A 195 4.74 9.65 -14.47
CA ILE A 195 5.28 11.02 -14.49
C ILE A 195 5.32 11.63 -13.09
N GLU A 196 4.38 11.23 -12.22
CA GLU A 196 4.37 11.56 -10.79
C GLU A 196 5.54 10.92 -10.05
N ALA A 197 5.81 9.63 -10.28
CA ALA A 197 6.98 8.92 -9.75
C ALA A 197 8.31 9.58 -10.18
N MET A 198 8.38 10.08 -11.42
CA MET A 198 9.55 10.82 -11.90
C MET A 198 9.75 12.13 -11.14
N GLY A 199 8.67 12.89 -10.91
CA GLY A 199 8.70 14.13 -10.11
C GLY A 199 9.17 13.88 -8.68
N ALA A 200 8.60 12.88 -8.02
CA ALA A 200 8.99 12.48 -6.66
C ALA A 200 10.46 12.01 -6.58
N THR A 201 10.92 11.20 -7.54
CA THR A 201 12.32 10.76 -7.61
C THR A 201 13.27 11.95 -7.81
N LYS A 202 12.86 12.95 -8.61
CA LYS A 202 13.63 14.19 -8.79
C LYS A 202 13.71 15.01 -7.50
N ALA A 203 12.60 15.10 -6.76
CA ALA A 203 12.57 15.77 -5.46
C ALA A 203 13.51 15.10 -4.46
N ILE A 204 13.48 13.76 -4.37
CA ILE A 204 14.40 12.98 -3.54
C ILE A 204 15.86 13.30 -3.87
N GLN A 205 16.24 13.26 -5.16
CA GLN A 205 17.61 13.57 -5.57
C GLN A 205 18.02 15.01 -5.23
N ASN A 206 17.12 15.98 -5.44
CA ASN A 206 17.39 17.38 -5.11
C ASN A 206 17.63 17.54 -3.59
N THR A 207 16.74 16.99 -2.77
CA THR A 207 16.85 17.07 -1.31
C THR A 207 18.11 16.37 -0.79
N LEU A 208 18.55 15.28 -1.42
CA LEU A 208 19.78 14.56 -1.05
C LEU A 208 21.08 15.28 -1.45
N THR A 209 21.02 16.26 -2.35
CA THR A 209 22.23 16.90 -2.93
C THR A 209 23.22 17.42 -1.89
N PRO A 210 22.81 18.14 -0.82
CA PRO A 210 23.74 18.61 0.20
C PRO A 210 24.40 17.45 0.97
N TYR A 211 23.66 16.36 1.19
CA TYR A 211 24.11 15.19 1.94
C TYR A 211 25.14 14.37 1.17
N PHE A 212 25.13 14.40 -0.17
CA PHE A 212 26.10 13.65 -0.97
C PHE A 212 27.55 14.06 -0.71
N ALA A 213 27.78 15.33 -0.35
CA ALA A 213 29.10 15.82 0.05
C ALA A 213 29.56 15.30 1.43
N TRP A 214 28.67 14.69 2.21
CA TRP A 214 28.94 14.25 3.58
C TRP A 214 29.54 12.83 3.58
N ASN A 215 29.34 12.06 2.50
CA ASN A 215 29.91 10.72 2.36
C ASN A 215 30.10 10.26 0.90
N ASP A 216 31.19 10.69 0.28
CA ASP A 216 31.55 10.41 -1.13
C ASP A 216 31.46 8.93 -1.55
N GLN A 217 31.72 7.98 -0.65
CA GLN A 217 31.79 6.56 -1.01
C GLN A 217 30.39 5.97 -1.24
N GLN A 218 29.46 6.20 -0.31
CA GLN A 218 28.09 5.71 -0.41
C GLN A 218 27.22 6.57 -1.34
N SER A 219 27.52 7.87 -1.47
CA SER A 219 26.70 8.80 -2.26
C SER A 219 26.70 8.53 -3.76
N LYS A 220 27.83 8.11 -4.34
CA LYS A 220 27.94 7.89 -5.80
C LYS A 220 26.98 6.82 -6.33
N SER A 221 26.81 5.73 -5.58
CA SER A 221 25.94 4.63 -6.00
C SER A 221 24.47 5.06 -5.96
N LEU A 222 24.06 5.74 -4.87
CA LEU A 222 22.69 6.23 -4.72
C LEU A 222 22.35 7.32 -5.75
N GLU A 223 23.28 8.25 -5.99
CA GLU A 223 23.12 9.31 -7.00
C GLU A 223 22.99 8.75 -8.42
N MET A 224 23.82 7.76 -8.77
CA MET A 224 23.75 7.06 -10.06
C MET A 224 22.41 6.36 -10.21
N LEU A 225 21.97 5.62 -9.18
CA LEU A 225 20.72 4.89 -9.22
C LEU A 225 19.50 5.81 -9.33
N LEU A 226 19.48 6.94 -8.61
CA LEU A 226 18.45 7.97 -8.74
C LEU A 226 18.40 8.56 -10.17
N THR A 227 19.56 8.74 -10.79
CA THR A 227 19.67 9.27 -12.16
C THR A 227 19.16 8.26 -13.19
N GLU A 228 19.54 6.99 -13.05
CA GLU A 228 19.08 5.91 -13.93
C GLU A 228 17.58 5.65 -13.77
N SER A 229 17.07 5.69 -12.54
CA SER A 229 15.64 5.61 -12.23
C SER A 229 14.84 6.69 -12.96
N GLN A 230 15.26 7.96 -12.84
CA GLN A 230 14.64 9.08 -13.56
C GLN A 230 14.69 8.89 -15.07
N ASN A 231 15.81 8.38 -15.60
CA ASN A 231 15.94 8.11 -17.02
C ASN A 231 14.93 7.04 -17.47
N TYR A 232 14.80 5.94 -16.72
CA TYR A 232 13.87 4.86 -17.03
C TYR A 232 12.41 5.33 -17.01
N LEU A 233 12.01 6.07 -15.97
CA LEU A 233 10.66 6.65 -15.85
C LEU A 233 10.34 7.62 -17.00
N ARG A 234 11.33 8.40 -17.43
CA ARG A 234 11.19 9.35 -18.54
C ARG A 234 11.07 8.66 -19.90
N THR A 235 11.81 7.57 -20.14
CA THR A 235 11.79 6.87 -21.42
C THR A 235 10.66 5.85 -21.54
N HIS A 236 10.06 5.42 -20.43
CA HIS A 236 8.93 4.49 -20.37
C HIS A 236 7.72 5.15 -19.70
N SER A 237 7.26 6.30 -20.21
CA SER A 237 6.25 7.11 -19.52
C SER A 237 4.80 6.60 -19.66
N ASP A 238 4.54 5.64 -20.56
CA ASP A 238 3.20 5.10 -20.77
C ASP A 238 2.78 4.18 -19.61
N PHE A 239 1.70 4.55 -18.93
CA PHE A 239 1.28 3.87 -17.71
C PHE A 239 0.86 2.41 -17.92
N ASP A 240 0.14 2.11 -19.01
CA ASP A 240 -0.40 0.77 -19.22
C ASP A 240 0.68 -0.23 -19.62
N THR A 241 1.69 0.22 -20.39
CA THR A 241 2.79 -0.62 -20.88
C THR A 241 4.05 -0.57 -20.01
N PHE A 242 4.09 0.26 -18.98
CA PHE A 242 5.24 0.37 -18.07
C PHE A 242 5.56 -0.96 -17.38
N ASN A 243 6.79 -1.44 -17.54
CA ASN A 243 7.29 -2.62 -16.83
C ASN A 243 7.66 -2.24 -15.39
N ARG A 244 6.68 -2.38 -14.50
CA ARG A 244 6.75 -2.06 -13.07
C ARG A 244 7.68 -3.00 -12.34
N LEU A 245 7.64 -4.29 -12.66
CA LEU A 245 8.46 -5.28 -11.95
C LEU A 245 9.94 -5.08 -12.25
N GLU A 246 10.29 -4.77 -13.49
CA GLU A 246 11.63 -4.35 -13.86
C GLU A 246 12.04 -3.05 -13.15
N TYR A 247 11.16 -2.05 -13.12
CA TYR A 247 11.44 -0.81 -12.40
C TYR A 247 11.71 -1.03 -10.90
N LEU A 248 10.88 -1.85 -10.26
CA LEU A 248 11.01 -2.19 -8.85
C LEU A 248 12.35 -2.88 -8.56
N THR A 249 12.65 -3.96 -9.29
CA THR A 249 13.84 -4.79 -9.05
C THR A 249 15.15 -4.09 -9.43
N ARG A 250 15.16 -3.29 -10.50
CA ARG A 250 16.36 -2.60 -10.96
C ARG A 250 16.63 -1.27 -10.26
N PHE A 251 15.57 -0.56 -9.84
CA PHE A 251 15.71 0.81 -9.35
C PHE A 251 15.05 1.03 -7.99
N ALA A 252 13.73 0.83 -7.87
CA ALA A 252 13.00 1.29 -6.69
C ALA A 252 13.43 0.60 -5.38
N LEU A 253 13.61 -0.72 -5.40
CA LEU A 253 14.03 -1.48 -4.22
C LEU A 253 15.52 -1.26 -3.90
N PRO A 254 16.45 -1.29 -4.88
CA PRO A 254 17.83 -0.90 -4.62
C PRO A 254 17.97 0.54 -4.10
N MET A 255 17.10 1.49 -4.51
CA MET A 255 17.12 2.86 -3.98
C MET A 255 16.75 2.89 -2.50
N GLN A 256 15.75 2.09 -2.07
CA GLN A 256 15.39 1.97 -0.65
C GLN A 256 16.56 1.42 0.17
N THR A 257 17.21 0.36 -0.32
CA THR A 257 18.34 -0.27 0.38
C THR A 257 19.51 0.70 0.50
N GLN A 258 19.93 1.31 -0.61
CA GLN A 258 21.06 2.24 -0.60
C GLN A 258 20.78 3.52 0.17
N LEU A 259 19.54 4.02 0.18
CA LEU A 259 19.18 5.15 1.03
C LEU A 259 19.25 4.77 2.51
N GLY A 260 18.78 3.58 2.89
CA GLY A 260 18.90 3.07 4.26
C GLY A 260 20.36 2.97 4.73
N GLU A 261 21.22 2.37 3.91
CA GLU A 261 22.67 2.27 4.18
C GLU A 261 23.34 3.65 4.27
N PHE A 262 22.98 4.56 3.36
CA PHE A 262 23.49 5.92 3.35
C PHE A 262 23.10 6.69 4.63
N VAL A 263 21.83 6.64 5.02
CA VAL A 263 21.32 7.28 6.25
C VAL A 263 21.98 6.70 7.50
N SER A 264 22.16 5.37 7.54
CA SER A 264 22.87 4.68 8.62
C SER A 264 24.33 5.14 8.71
N ALA A 265 25.03 5.24 7.57
CA ALA A 265 26.41 5.71 7.51
C ALA A 265 26.58 7.18 7.97
N LEU A 266 25.56 8.02 7.79
CA LEU A 266 25.55 9.38 8.32
C LEU A 266 25.26 9.47 9.82
N GLY A 267 24.82 8.37 10.45
CA GLY A 267 24.36 8.37 11.84
C GLY A 267 23.07 9.17 12.06
N LEU A 268 22.23 9.27 11.03
CA LEU A 268 20.97 10.04 11.02
C LEU A 268 19.73 9.15 10.88
N GLY A 269 19.86 7.87 11.26
CA GLY A 269 18.75 6.93 11.30
C GLY A 269 17.65 7.40 12.25
N LEU A 270 16.43 7.44 11.73
CA LEU A 270 15.21 7.73 12.48
C LEU A 270 14.11 6.77 12.02
N ASN A 271 13.26 6.38 12.96
CA ASN A 271 12.06 5.59 12.73
C ASN A 271 10.95 6.03 13.68
N THR A 272 10.23 7.08 13.32
CA THR A 272 9.05 7.56 14.05
C THR A 272 7.78 6.80 13.68
N THR A 273 7.83 5.95 12.66
CA THR A 273 6.65 5.19 12.21
C THR A 273 6.34 4.00 13.12
N ALA A 274 5.06 3.71 13.29
CA ALA A 274 4.62 2.59 14.12
C ALA A 274 5.00 1.23 13.50
N PHE A 275 4.84 1.08 12.17
CA PHE A 275 4.90 -0.23 11.52
C PHE A 275 6.11 -0.45 10.62
N LEU A 276 6.73 0.59 10.05
CA LEU A 276 7.86 0.35 9.17
C LEU A 276 9.08 -0.10 9.97
N ASN A 277 9.75 -1.14 9.47
CA ASN A 277 11.07 -1.51 9.96
C ASN A 277 12.12 -0.77 9.15
N ASP A 278 12.80 0.16 9.80
CA ASP A 278 13.83 0.97 9.19
C ASP A 278 15.14 0.21 8.92
N GLN A 279 15.29 -1.00 9.45
CA GLN A 279 16.44 -1.86 9.22
C GLN A 279 16.22 -2.86 8.08
N ALA A 280 15.00 -2.91 7.52
CA ALA A 280 14.71 -3.75 6.37
C ALA A 280 15.32 -3.13 5.08
N PRO A 281 15.92 -3.94 4.19
CA PRO A 281 16.47 -3.44 2.93
C PRO A 281 15.44 -2.72 2.05
N HIS A 282 14.21 -3.23 1.98
CA HIS A 282 13.13 -2.62 1.19
C HIS A 282 11.75 -3.17 1.57
N ILE A 283 10.68 -2.58 1.03
CA ILE A 283 9.30 -2.90 1.44
C ILE A 283 8.84 -4.36 1.19
N TYR A 284 9.46 -5.08 0.25
CA TYR A 284 9.19 -6.52 0.02
C TYR A 284 10.02 -7.48 0.88
N SER A 285 10.88 -6.98 1.76
CA SER A 285 11.64 -7.85 2.69
C SER A 285 10.70 -8.45 3.73
N LYS A 286 10.95 -9.71 4.16
CA LYS A 286 10.07 -10.41 5.13
C LYS A 286 9.87 -9.65 6.46
N ASN A 287 10.85 -8.86 6.85
CA ASN A 287 10.84 -8.05 8.07
C ASN A 287 10.55 -6.57 7.79
N ALA A 288 10.03 -6.19 6.62
CA ALA A 288 9.80 -4.78 6.26
C ALA A 288 8.78 -4.08 7.17
N LEU A 289 7.88 -4.85 7.77
CA LEU A 289 6.85 -4.38 8.68
C LEU A 289 7.00 -5.05 10.04
N LYS A 290 6.77 -4.27 11.10
CA LYS A 290 6.67 -4.74 12.48
C LYS A 290 5.26 -5.31 12.66
N VAL A 291 5.16 -6.55 13.12
CA VAL A 291 3.86 -7.19 13.38
C VAL A 291 3.13 -6.43 14.50
N TRP A 292 1.82 -6.26 14.38
CA TRP A 292 0.95 -5.70 15.41
C TRP A 292 1.14 -6.43 16.74
N ASP A 293 1.24 -5.70 17.86
CA ASP A 293 1.49 -6.23 19.21
C ASP A 293 2.76 -7.11 19.33
N HIS A 294 3.94 -6.58 19.00
CA HIS A 294 5.15 -7.14 19.61
C HIS A 294 5.13 -6.79 21.11
N ASP A 295 4.58 -7.69 21.93
CA ASP A 295 4.40 -7.54 23.39
C ASP A 295 5.74 -7.50 24.17
N GLY A 296 6.86 -7.09 23.55
CA GLY A 296 8.17 -7.02 24.18
C GLY A 296 8.70 -8.36 24.71
N MET A 297 8.04 -9.46 24.38
CA MET A 297 8.37 -10.80 24.85
C MET A 297 9.72 -11.27 24.30
N ASP A 298 10.50 -11.95 25.14
CA ASP A 298 11.71 -12.61 24.67
C ASP A 298 11.38 -13.75 23.69
N SER A 299 12.41 -14.20 22.93
CA SER A 299 12.24 -15.22 21.90
C SER A 299 11.70 -16.56 22.42
N ALA A 300 12.02 -16.95 23.67
CA ALA A 300 11.59 -18.22 24.24
C ALA A 300 10.12 -18.16 24.70
N GLN A 301 9.71 -17.05 25.32
CA GLN A 301 8.33 -16.79 25.71
C GLN A 301 7.41 -16.71 24.49
N ASN A 302 7.85 -16.00 23.44
CA ASN A 302 7.11 -15.92 22.18
C ASN A 302 6.92 -17.31 21.55
N LYS A 303 7.98 -18.14 21.53
CA LYS A 303 7.88 -19.51 21.01
C LYS A 303 6.86 -20.35 21.80
N ALA A 304 6.91 -20.32 23.13
CA ALA A 304 5.97 -21.08 23.96
C ALA A 304 4.51 -20.65 23.74
N LEU A 305 4.28 -19.36 23.54
CA LEU A 305 2.96 -18.80 23.25
C LEU A 305 2.44 -19.25 21.87
N VAL A 306 3.30 -19.23 20.84
CA VAL A 306 2.99 -19.73 19.49
C VAL A 306 2.68 -21.24 19.52
N ASP A 307 3.47 -22.03 20.25
CA ASP A 307 3.26 -23.48 20.37
C ASP A 307 1.93 -23.79 21.07
N LEU A 308 1.58 -23.03 22.12
CA LEU A 308 0.28 -23.11 22.78
C LEU A 308 -0.86 -22.75 21.81
N GLY A 309 -0.71 -21.66 21.06
CA GLY A 309 -1.68 -21.23 20.05
C GLY A 309 -1.92 -22.30 18.99
N ARG A 310 -0.84 -22.91 18.50
CA ARG A 310 -0.91 -24.03 17.56
C ARG A 310 -1.69 -25.20 18.14
N SER A 311 -1.44 -25.57 19.39
CA SER A 311 -2.20 -26.65 20.05
C SER A 311 -3.69 -26.30 20.17
N LEU A 312 -4.02 -25.07 20.54
CA LEU A 312 -5.39 -24.60 20.71
C LEU A 312 -6.14 -24.53 19.37
N PHE A 313 -5.45 -24.26 18.28
CA PHE A 313 -6.04 -24.14 16.94
C PHE A 313 -6.77 -25.42 16.49
N PHE A 314 -6.28 -26.59 16.91
CA PHE A 314 -6.86 -27.90 16.62
C PHE A 314 -7.75 -28.43 17.76
N ASP A 315 -7.88 -27.69 18.86
CA ASP A 315 -8.56 -28.14 20.05
C ASP A 315 -10.07 -27.92 19.96
N LYS A 316 -10.81 -29.02 19.75
CA LYS A 316 -12.27 -28.98 19.64
C LYS A 316 -12.95 -28.66 20.96
N THR A 317 -12.30 -28.82 22.10
CA THR A 317 -12.92 -28.56 23.41
C THR A 317 -13.18 -27.08 23.67
N LEU A 318 -12.67 -26.20 22.80
CA LEU A 318 -13.02 -24.78 22.79
C LEU A 318 -14.47 -24.54 22.30
N SER A 319 -15.06 -25.47 21.54
CA SER A 319 -16.47 -25.38 21.13
C SER A 319 -17.42 -25.94 22.20
N GLY A 320 -18.63 -25.39 22.27
CA GLY A 320 -19.61 -25.74 23.32
C GLY A 320 -20.04 -27.20 23.33
N ASN A 321 -19.94 -27.89 22.19
CA ASN A 321 -20.27 -29.30 21.99
C ASN A 321 -19.04 -30.19 21.74
N ALA A 322 -17.83 -29.64 21.87
CA ALA A 322 -16.56 -30.32 21.61
C ALA A 322 -16.39 -30.95 20.21
N SER A 323 -17.10 -30.46 19.17
CA SER A 323 -17.02 -30.99 17.80
C SER A 323 -16.17 -30.16 16.84
N THR A 324 -15.95 -28.87 17.13
CA THR A 324 -15.45 -27.88 16.18
C THR A 324 -14.23 -27.18 16.74
N SER A 325 -13.20 -26.98 15.91
CA SER A 325 -11.99 -26.22 16.23
C SER A 325 -11.77 -25.17 15.14
N CYS A 326 -10.79 -24.27 15.31
CA CYS A 326 -10.40 -23.34 14.26
C CYS A 326 -10.03 -24.10 12.96
N ALA A 327 -9.30 -25.21 13.10
CA ALA A 327 -8.89 -26.08 12.00
C ALA A 327 -10.06 -26.77 11.27
N THR A 328 -11.27 -26.78 11.82
CA THR A 328 -12.44 -27.34 11.13
C THR A 328 -12.83 -26.50 9.91
N CYS A 329 -12.78 -25.18 10.04
CA CYS A 329 -13.09 -24.24 8.96
C CYS A 329 -11.82 -23.69 8.28
N HIS A 330 -10.68 -23.67 8.99
CA HIS A 330 -9.41 -23.16 8.47
C HIS A 330 -8.39 -24.31 8.34
N GLN A 331 -8.56 -25.14 7.32
CA GLN A 331 -7.81 -26.38 7.13
C GLN A 331 -6.43 -26.10 6.52
N PRO A 332 -5.30 -26.47 7.16
CA PRO A 332 -3.96 -26.21 6.63
C PRO A 332 -3.74 -26.74 5.21
N GLU A 333 -4.26 -27.94 4.91
CA GLU A 333 -4.16 -28.59 3.60
C GLU A 333 -4.84 -27.81 2.46
N ASN A 334 -5.79 -26.93 2.83
CA ASN A 334 -6.56 -26.03 1.97
C ASN A 334 -6.18 -24.57 2.20
N PHE A 335 -4.92 -24.29 2.54
CA PHE A 335 -4.42 -22.92 2.72
C PHE A 335 -5.24 -22.14 3.77
N PHE A 336 -5.61 -22.82 4.86
CA PHE A 336 -6.39 -22.28 5.97
C PHE A 336 -7.79 -21.78 5.58
N THR A 337 -8.44 -22.42 4.61
CA THR A 337 -9.88 -22.30 4.30
C THR A 337 -10.59 -23.65 4.45
N ASP A 338 -11.89 -23.70 4.14
CA ASP A 338 -12.67 -24.94 4.04
C ASP A 338 -13.06 -25.32 2.60
N ASN A 339 -12.67 -24.49 1.60
CA ASN A 339 -13.07 -24.62 0.19
C ASN A 339 -14.59 -24.71 -0.05
N LEU A 340 -15.41 -24.17 0.86
CA LEU A 340 -16.87 -24.11 0.72
C LEU A 340 -17.33 -22.73 0.29
N ARG A 341 -18.50 -22.65 -0.35
CA ARG A 341 -19.15 -21.36 -0.63
C ARG A 341 -19.44 -20.61 0.67
N LYS A 342 -20.06 -21.29 1.63
CA LYS A 342 -20.31 -20.84 3.00
C LYS A 342 -20.32 -22.09 3.89
N SER A 343 -19.70 -22.03 5.06
CA SER A 343 -19.60 -23.18 5.95
C SER A 343 -20.95 -23.54 6.58
N PRO A 344 -21.20 -24.82 6.90
CA PRO A 344 -22.27 -25.19 7.82
C PRO A 344 -22.07 -24.49 9.16
N SER A 345 -23.17 -24.05 9.77
CA SER A 345 -23.13 -23.50 11.12
C SER A 345 -23.23 -24.64 12.16
N LEU A 346 -22.87 -24.35 13.40
CA LEU A 346 -23.07 -25.27 14.53
C LEU A 346 -24.56 -25.48 14.86
N ALA A 347 -25.40 -24.51 14.55
CA ALA A 347 -26.84 -24.64 14.66
C ALA A 347 -27.38 -25.51 13.52
N ALA A 348 -28.19 -26.52 13.87
CA ALA A 348 -28.72 -27.49 12.91
C ALA A 348 -29.41 -26.79 11.72
N ASP A 349 -29.19 -27.35 10.52
CA ASP A 349 -29.84 -26.95 9.26
C ASP A 349 -29.64 -25.48 8.83
N SER A 350 -28.51 -24.85 9.19
CA SER A 350 -28.17 -23.50 8.73
C SER A 350 -26.71 -23.38 8.27
N ILE A 351 -26.43 -22.35 7.46
CA ILE A 351 -25.11 -22.00 6.93
C ILE A 351 -24.68 -20.64 7.47
N LEU A 352 -23.37 -20.42 7.58
CA LEU A 352 -22.82 -19.11 7.92
C LEU A 352 -23.15 -18.08 6.82
N LYS A 353 -23.18 -16.80 7.20
CA LYS A 353 -23.52 -15.69 6.29
C LYS A 353 -22.47 -15.51 5.18
N ARG A 354 -21.21 -15.82 5.45
CA ARG A 354 -20.05 -15.50 4.61
C ARG A 354 -19.15 -16.70 4.36
N ASN A 355 -18.36 -16.61 3.29
CA ASN A 355 -17.28 -17.53 2.96
C ASN A 355 -16.16 -17.43 4.03
N THR A 356 -15.52 -18.55 4.34
CA THR A 356 -14.40 -18.61 5.29
C THR A 356 -13.11 -18.13 4.62
N PRO A 357 -12.56 -16.95 5.01
CA PRO A 357 -11.33 -16.45 4.40
C PRO A 357 -10.12 -17.28 4.84
N THR A 358 -9.04 -17.22 4.09
CA THR A 358 -7.75 -17.78 4.54
C THR A 358 -7.24 -17.04 5.77
N LEU A 359 -6.55 -17.75 6.67
CA LEU A 359 -5.78 -17.14 7.75
C LEU A 359 -4.35 -16.76 7.34
N LEU A 360 -3.90 -17.18 6.14
CA LEU A 360 -2.60 -16.78 5.62
C LEU A 360 -2.58 -15.24 5.46
N TYR A 361 -1.55 -14.61 6.00
CA TYR A 361 -1.36 -13.15 6.04
C TYR A 361 -2.39 -12.35 6.85
N ALA A 362 -3.31 -13.00 7.56
CA ALA A 362 -4.31 -12.31 8.39
C ALA A 362 -3.69 -11.47 9.52
N GLY A 363 -2.51 -11.90 10.02
CA GLY A 363 -1.74 -11.18 11.05
C GLY A 363 -1.25 -9.80 10.65
N TRP A 364 -1.26 -9.46 9.36
CA TRP A 364 -0.86 -8.14 8.86
C TRP A 364 -2.03 -7.17 8.69
N GLN A 365 -3.27 -7.66 8.63
CA GLN A 365 -4.42 -6.78 8.49
C GLN A 365 -4.78 -6.15 9.83
N HIS A 366 -5.04 -4.84 9.83
CA HIS A 366 -5.43 -4.12 11.03
C HIS A 366 -6.78 -4.65 11.54
N SER A 367 -7.83 -4.48 10.73
CA SER A 367 -9.17 -4.98 11.05
C SER A 367 -9.36 -6.41 10.54
N GLN A 368 -10.13 -7.20 11.28
CA GLN A 368 -10.42 -8.61 11.00
C GLN A 368 -11.89 -8.82 10.62
N PHE A 369 -12.19 -10.00 10.06
CA PHE A 369 -13.44 -10.33 9.34
C PHE A 369 -13.65 -9.55 8.03
N TRP A 370 -14.57 -10.03 7.18
CA TRP A 370 -14.94 -9.39 5.93
C TRP A 370 -15.49 -7.96 6.10
N ASP A 371 -16.22 -7.67 7.17
CA ASP A 371 -16.76 -6.33 7.46
C ASP A 371 -15.83 -5.46 8.32
N GLY A 372 -14.67 -5.98 8.71
CA GLY A 372 -13.69 -5.26 9.53
C GLY A 372 -14.19 -4.96 10.95
N ARG A 373 -15.11 -5.76 11.51
CA ARG A 373 -15.73 -5.48 12.82
C ARG A 373 -14.84 -5.69 14.04
N ALA A 374 -13.82 -6.55 13.90
CA ALA A 374 -12.87 -6.80 14.98
C ALA A 374 -11.60 -5.97 14.75
N ALA A 375 -11.15 -5.25 15.77
CA ALA A 375 -10.04 -4.31 15.68
C ALA A 375 -8.67 -5.01 15.60
N ASN A 376 -8.58 -6.28 15.99
CA ASN A 376 -7.37 -7.09 15.94
C ASN A 376 -7.72 -8.60 15.99
N LEU A 377 -6.70 -9.45 15.89
CA LEU A 377 -6.87 -10.91 15.94
C LEU A 377 -7.36 -11.45 17.30
N LYS A 378 -7.01 -10.80 18.42
CA LYS A 378 -7.44 -11.26 19.76
C LYS A 378 -8.96 -11.11 19.90
N ASP A 379 -9.50 -9.98 19.42
CA ASP A 379 -10.95 -9.72 19.36
C ASP A 379 -11.66 -10.66 18.37
N GLN A 380 -11.04 -10.90 17.20
CA GLN A 380 -11.57 -11.85 16.22
C GLN A 380 -11.71 -13.27 16.80
N VAL A 381 -10.69 -13.75 17.49
CA VAL A 381 -10.70 -15.07 18.16
C VAL A 381 -11.80 -15.11 19.22
N HIS A 382 -11.89 -14.08 20.06
CA HIS A 382 -12.92 -13.99 21.08
C HIS A 382 -14.32 -14.09 20.47
N ASP A 383 -14.59 -13.34 19.41
CA ASP A 383 -15.90 -13.33 18.74
C ASP A 383 -16.26 -14.69 18.14
N VAL A 384 -15.36 -15.36 17.43
CA VAL A 384 -15.63 -16.68 16.83
C VAL A 384 -15.85 -17.74 17.89
N VAL A 385 -15.04 -17.73 18.96
CA VAL A 385 -15.16 -18.69 20.07
C VAL A 385 -16.54 -18.62 20.70
N PHE A 386 -17.10 -17.43 20.90
CA PHE A 386 -18.41 -17.26 21.54
C PHE A 386 -19.60 -17.17 20.57
N ASN A 387 -19.37 -17.12 19.26
CA ASN A 387 -20.46 -17.05 18.29
C ASN A 387 -21.28 -18.36 18.30
N PRO A 388 -22.60 -18.31 18.57
CA PRO A 388 -23.45 -19.50 18.65
C PRO A 388 -23.57 -20.26 17.32
N LEU A 389 -23.32 -19.60 16.20
CA LEU A 389 -23.33 -20.22 14.86
C LEU A 389 -21.98 -20.87 14.49
N GLU A 390 -20.90 -20.58 15.21
CA GLU A 390 -19.55 -21.06 14.91
C GLU A 390 -19.06 -22.05 15.97
N MET A 391 -18.46 -21.59 17.06
CA MET A 391 -17.91 -22.47 18.11
C MET A 391 -18.82 -22.59 19.32
N ASN A 392 -19.69 -21.61 19.60
CA ASN A 392 -20.60 -21.60 20.75
C ASN A 392 -19.90 -21.99 22.09
N GLY A 393 -18.64 -21.56 22.26
CA GLY A 393 -17.82 -21.82 23.42
C GLY A 393 -18.44 -21.22 24.69
N ARG A 394 -18.07 -21.76 25.84
CA ARG A 394 -18.62 -21.36 27.14
C ARG A 394 -17.50 -21.01 28.11
N LYS A 395 -17.68 -19.94 28.89
CA LYS A 395 -16.65 -19.43 29.82
C LYS A 395 -16.17 -20.51 30.80
N GLU A 396 -17.06 -21.41 31.21
CA GLU A 396 -16.77 -22.51 32.14
C GLU A 396 -15.75 -23.50 31.60
N ALA A 397 -15.71 -23.72 30.27
CA ALA A 397 -14.75 -24.62 29.64
C ALA A 397 -13.30 -24.11 29.77
N PHE A 398 -13.11 -22.79 29.79
CA PHE A 398 -11.82 -22.14 29.97
C PHE A 398 -11.34 -22.23 31.42
N ASN A 399 -12.25 -22.02 32.38
CA ASN A 399 -11.96 -22.12 33.81
C ASN A 399 -11.43 -23.51 34.21
N VAL A 400 -11.98 -24.59 33.63
CA VAL A 400 -11.52 -25.97 33.88
C VAL A 400 -10.06 -26.18 33.46
N ARG A 401 -9.55 -25.39 32.50
CA ARG A 401 -8.18 -25.48 31.99
C ARG A 401 -7.21 -24.55 32.72
N GLY A 402 -7.69 -23.77 33.69
CA GLY A 402 -6.87 -22.74 34.35
C GLY A 402 -6.39 -21.64 33.41
N MET A 403 -7.08 -21.41 32.28
CA MET A 403 -6.79 -20.34 31.33
C MET A 403 -8.05 -19.49 31.15
N ASP A 404 -7.92 -18.16 31.12
CA ASP A 404 -9.01 -17.30 30.68
C ASP A 404 -9.01 -17.15 29.15
N ILE A 405 -10.10 -16.59 28.60
CA ILE A 405 -10.22 -16.35 27.16
C ILE A 405 -9.16 -15.39 26.63
N GLY A 406 -8.69 -14.43 27.44
CA GLY A 406 -7.63 -13.51 27.05
C GLY A 406 -6.35 -14.26 26.70
N LYS A 407 -5.95 -15.24 27.52
CA LYS A 407 -4.76 -16.07 27.24
C LYS A 407 -4.93 -16.95 26.00
N VAL A 408 -6.13 -17.49 25.80
CA VAL A 408 -6.45 -18.27 24.60
C VAL A 408 -6.39 -17.41 23.34
N SER A 409 -7.02 -16.23 23.35
CA SER A 409 -6.97 -15.27 22.25
C SER A 409 -5.55 -14.79 21.96
N GLU A 410 -4.75 -14.53 22.99
CA GLU A 410 -3.34 -14.14 22.85
C GLU A 410 -2.52 -15.25 22.18
N ALA A 411 -2.66 -16.50 22.64
CA ALA A 411 -1.93 -17.64 22.09
C ALA A 411 -2.32 -17.93 20.63
N LEU A 412 -3.63 -17.99 20.34
CA LEU A 412 -4.13 -18.20 18.97
C LEU A 412 -3.70 -17.07 18.04
N SER A 413 -3.77 -15.82 18.48
CA SER A 413 -3.30 -14.66 17.72
C SER A 413 -1.80 -14.76 17.42
N ALA A 414 -0.98 -15.15 18.41
CA ALA A 414 0.46 -15.36 18.21
C ALA A 414 0.75 -16.43 17.14
N PHE A 415 0.01 -17.54 17.15
CA PHE A 415 0.13 -18.58 16.11
C PHE A 415 -0.31 -18.08 14.73
N ILE A 416 -1.47 -17.43 14.61
CA ILE A 416 -2.00 -16.93 13.33
C ILE A 416 -1.05 -15.90 12.70
N LYS A 417 -0.39 -15.06 13.50
CA LYS A 417 0.63 -14.12 13.03
C LYS A 417 1.84 -14.78 12.37
N GLN A 418 2.13 -16.06 12.65
CA GLN A 418 3.20 -16.81 11.98
C GLN A 418 2.80 -17.34 10.60
N LEU A 419 1.52 -17.29 10.24
CA LEU A 419 0.99 -17.82 8.98
C LEU A 419 1.23 -16.84 7.81
N SER A 420 2.48 -16.42 7.61
CA SER A 420 2.89 -15.46 6.57
C SER A 420 4.27 -15.82 6.01
N PRO A 421 4.40 -16.96 5.31
CA PRO A 421 5.71 -17.49 4.93
C PRO A 421 6.50 -16.57 3.97
N MET A 422 5.81 -15.84 3.09
CA MET A 422 6.42 -15.01 2.03
C MET A 422 7.46 -15.83 1.24
N ASP A 423 7.03 -16.96 0.69
CA ASP A 423 7.89 -17.93 -0.01
C ASP A 423 7.35 -18.34 -1.39
N SER A 424 6.46 -17.52 -1.95
CA SER A 424 5.92 -17.74 -3.29
C SER A 424 6.96 -17.46 -4.39
N PRO A 425 6.75 -17.96 -5.62
CA PRO A 425 7.59 -17.58 -6.78
C PRO A 425 7.76 -16.07 -6.96
N PHE A 426 6.71 -15.28 -6.68
CA PHE A 426 6.82 -13.83 -6.68
C PHE A 426 7.78 -13.30 -5.62
N ASP A 427 7.74 -13.86 -4.39
CA ASP A 427 8.63 -13.46 -3.30
C ASP A 427 10.09 -13.77 -3.64
N HIS A 428 10.37 -14.91 -4.27
CA HIS A 428 11.70 -15.25 -4.76
C HIS A 428 12.18 -14.27 -5.83
N TYR A 429 11.31 -13.92 -6.79
CA TYR A 429 11.65 -12.99 -7.87
C TYR A 429 11.94 -11.58 -7.36
N ILE A 430 11.03 -11.03 -6.57
CA ILE A 430 11.15 -9.65 -6.08
C ILE A 430 12.35 -9.47 -5.14
N ASN A 431 12.82 -10.56 -4.51
CA ASN A 431 14.01 -10.60 -3.65
C ASN A 431 15.28 -11.10 -4.38
N GLY A 432 15.29 -11.16 -5.72
CA GLY A 432 16.52 -11.29 -6.51
C GLY A 432 16.74 -12.60 -7.27
N ASP A 433 15.76 -13.51 -7.34
CA ASP A 433 15.80 -14.66 -8.25
C ASP A 433 15.05 -14.35 -9.56
N PRO A 434 15.73 -13.86 -10.62
CA PRO A 434 15.04 -13.48 -11.87
C PRO A 434 14.43 -14.68 -12.61
N THR A 435 14.73 -15.92 -12.19
CA THR A 435 14.20 -17.13 -12.83
C THR A 435 12.93 -17.66 -12.18
N ALA A 436 12.52 -17.09 -11.04
CA ALA A 436 11.35 -17.56 -10.30
C ALA A 436 10.01 -17.21 -10.96
N LEU A 437 9.96 -16.26 -11.91
CA LEU A 437 8.78 -15.93 -12.69
C LEU A 437 9.02 -16.12 -14.19
N THR A 438 7.95 -16.51 -14.89
CA THR A 438 7.88 -16.48 -16.35
C THR A 438 7.53 -15.08 -16.85
N ASP A 439 7.85 -14.78 -18.11
CA ASP A 439 7.50 -13.49 -18.75
C ASP A 439 5.99 -13.19 -18.66
N ARG A 440 5.13 -14.21 -18.72
CA ARG A 440 3.68 -14.05 -18.60
C ARG A 440 3.23 -13.68 -17.19
N GLN A 441 3.92 -14.18 -16.16
CA GLN A 441 3.68 -13.76 -14.78
C GLN A 441 4.18 -12.34 -14.53
N VAL A 442 5.32 -11.97 -15.12
CA VAL A 442 5.80 -10.58 -15.10
C VAL A 442 4.79 -9.65 -15.77
N ASN A 443 4.29 -10.01 -16.95
CA ASN A 443 3.22 -9.27 -17.63
C ASN A 443 1.94 -9.20 -16.79
N GLY A 444 1.57 -10.30 -16.13
CA GLY A 444 0.45 -10.37 -15.20
C GLY A 444 0.55 -9.37 -14.05
N PHE A 445 1.73 -9.25 -13.43
CA PHE A 445 1.99 -8.24 -12.39
C PHE A 445 1.85 -6.82 -12.95
N ASN A 446 2.42 -6.55 -14.14
CA ASN A 446 2.35 -5.24 -14.77
C ASN A 446 0.90 -4.84 -15.11
N LEU A 447 0.07 -5.79 -15.55
CA LEU A 447 -1.36 -5.59 -15.76
C LEU A 447 -2.09 -5.35 -14.44
N PHE A 448 -1.87 -6.21 -13.44
CA PHE A 448 -2.49 -6.14 -12.12
C PHE A 448 -2.23 -4.79 -11.42
N MET A 449 -0.98 -4.33 -11.44
CA MET A 449 -0.56 -3.05 -10.85
C MET A 449 -0.77 -1.86 -11.80
N GLY A 450 -1.26 -2.07 -13.02
CA GLY A 450 -1.34 -1.05 -14.07
C GLY A 450 -2.72 -0.98 -14.69
N LYS A 451 -2.84 -1.43 -15.93
CA LYS A 451 -4.07 -1.33 -16.73
C LYS A 451 -5.31 -1.89 -16.01
N ALA A 452 -5.18 -2.98 -15.25
CA ALA A 452 -6.28 -3.61 -14.54
C ALA A 452 -6.59 -2.96 -13.17
N GLN A 453 -5.70 -2.08 -12.69
CA GLN A 453 -5.88 -1.27 -11.47
C GLN A 453 -6.12 -2.05 -10.18
N CYS A 454 -5.89 -3.36 -10.15
CA CYS A 454 -6.10 -4.17 -8.94
C CYS A 454 -5.17 -3.70 -7.79
N GLY A 455 -3.97 -3.22 -8.13
CA GLY A 455 -3.00 -2.67 -7.19
C GLY A 455 -3.39 -1.35 -6.51
N THR A 456 -4.53 -0.74 -6.84
CA THR A 456 -5.04 0.44 -6.13
C THR A 456 -5.86 0.08 -4.89
N CYS A 457 -6.16 -1.20 -4.66
CA CYS A 457 -6.83 -1.68 -3.45
C CYS A 457 -6.12 -2.90 -2.83
N HIS A 458 -5.42 -3.71 -3.64
CA HIS A 458 -4.62 -4.85 -3.19
C HIS A 458 -3.15 -4.46 -3.08
N PHE A 459 -2.79 -3.78 -2.00
CA PHE A 459 -1.49 -3.12 -1.87
C PHE A 459 -0.35 -4.09 -1.56
N PRO A 460 0.82 -3.97 -2.22
CA PRO A 460 2.00 -4.72 -1.86
C PRO A 460 2.54 -4.31 -0.48
N PRO A 461 3.28 -5.19 0.22
CA PRO A 461 3.73 -6.51 -0.23
C PRO A 461 2.72 -7.64 0.01
N PHE A 462 1.64 -7.39 0.76
CA PHE A 462 0.67 -8.43 1.14
C PHE A 462 -0.52 -8.56 0.20
N PHE A 463 -0.63 -7.66 -0.78
CA PHE A 463 -1.71 -7.57 -1.77
C PHE A 463 -3.11 -7.56 -1.14
N ASN A 464 -3.28 -6.76 -0.09
CA ASN A 464 -4.49 -6.64 0.71
C ASN A 464 -4.83 -5.16 0.97
N SER A 465 -5.83 -4.92 1.82
CA SER A 465 -6.33 -3.59 2.20
C SER A 465 -5.37 -2.67 2.96
N LEU A 466 -4.16 -3.11 3.31
CA LEU A 466 -3.28 -2.36 4.22
C LEU A 466 -2.61 -1.18 3.50
N LEU A 467 -3.09 0.03 3.75
CA LEU A 467 -2.78 1.22 2.95
C LEU A 467 -1.33 1.69 3.14
N PRO A 468 -0.48 1.68 2.09
CA PRO A 468 0.85 2.26 2.13
C PRO A 468 0.83 3.80 2.21
N PRO A 469 1.95 4.45 2.56
CA PRO A 469 3.24 3.86 2.91
C PRO A 469 3.38 3.58 4.41
N LEU A 470 2.40 3.95 5.23
CA LEU A 470 2.49 3.82 6.69
C LEU A 470 1.86 2.53 7.22
N PHE A 471 0.95 1.91 6.45
CA PHE A 471 0.30 0.64 6.79
C PHE A 471 -0.51 0.69 8.10
N GLU A 472 -1.05 1.87 8.42
CA GLU A 472 -1.79 2.13 9.66
C GLU A 472 -3.29 1.86 9.54
N LEU A 473 -3.81 1.73 8.31
CA LEU A 473 -5.23 1.60 8.02
C LEU A 473 -5.48 0.43 7.08
N SER A 474 -6.60 -0.26 7.28
CA SER A 474 -7.15 -1.21 6.31
C SER A 474 -8.36 -0.61 5.61
N GLU A 475 -8.31 -0.52 4.29
CA GLU A 475 -9.43 -0.04 3.49
C GLU A 475 -10.59 -1.05 3.39
N VAL A 476 -11.79 -0.50 3.26
CA VAL A 476 -13.02 -1.21 2.91
C VAL A 476 -13.59 -0.62 1.64
N GLU A 477 -14.15 -1.48 0.79
CA GLU A 477 -14.59 -1.12 -0.55
C GLU A 477 -16.02 -1.58 -0.80
N ILE A 478 -16.77 -0.79 -1.57
CA ILE A 478 -18.11 -1.12 -2.04
C ILE A 478 -17.98 -1.47 -3.51
N LEU A 479 -18.12 -2.76 -3.83
CA LEU A 479 -17.97 -3.26 -5.19
C LEU A 479 -19.30 -3.65 -5.85
N GLY A 480 -20.36 -3.82 -5.07
CA GLY A 480 -21.64 -4.33 -5.59
C GLY A 480 -21.57 -5.80 -6.01
N VAL A 481 -20.94 -6.65 -5.19
CA VAL A 481 -20.78 -8.09 -5.46
C VAL A 481 -22.14 -8.73 -5.69
N THR A 482 -22.20 -9.63 -6.68
CA THR A 482 -23.41 -10.37 -7.04
C THR A 482 -23.66 -11.58 -6.12
N ALA A 483 -24.93 -11.97 -6.00
CA ALA A 483 -25.35 -13.15 -5.27
C ALA A 483 -24.92 -14.48 -5.93
N SER A 484 -24.61 -14.46 -7.24
CA SER A 484 -24.16 -15.62 -8.03
C SER A 484 -23.08 -15.23 -9.07
N ASP A 485 -22.53 -16.22 -9.77
CA ASP A 485 -21.62 -16.02 -10.91
C ASP A 485 -22.32 -15.85 -12.27
N ASP A 486 -23.65 -15.65 -12.27
CA ASP A 486 -24.44 -15.28 -13.46
C ASP A 486 -24.46 -13.76 -13.64
N PHE A 487 -23.65 -13.26 -14.56
CA PHE A 487 -23.59 -11.84 -14.91
C PHE A 487 -24.53 -11.46 -16.07
N GLU A 488 -25.23 -12.43 -16.66
CA GLU A 488 -26.27 -12.14 -17.65
C GLU A 488 -27.59 -11.78 -16.95
N ASN A 489 -27.82 -12.33 -15.76
CA ASN A 489 -28.92 -11.96 -14.86
C ASN A 489 -28.36 -11.57 -13.48
N PRO A 490 -27.65 -10.43 -13.37
CA PRO A 490 -26.97 -10.09 -12.13
C PRO A 490 -27.99 -9.76 -11.03
N GLU A 491 -27.80 -10.37 -9.87
CA GLU A 491 -28.54 -10.07 -8.64
C GLU A 491 -27.57 -9.53 -7.59
N LEU A 492 -27.91 -8.41 -6.95
CA LEU A 492 -27.08 -7.81 -5.91
C LEU A 492 -27.09 -8.67 -4.63
N ASP A 493 -25.92 -8.90 -4.04
CA ASP A 493 -25.83 -9.50 -2.71
C ASP A 493 -26.42 -8.55 -1.64
N LEU A 494 -27.24 -9.11 -0.74
CA LEU A 494 -27.97 -8.33 0.26
C LEU A 494 -27.23 -8.20 1.61
N ASP A 495 -26.01 -8.73 1.74
CA ASP A 495 -25.20 -8.52 2.94
C ASP A 495 -24.76 -7.06 3.00
N ALA A 496 -25.22 -6.35 4.02
CA ALA A 496 -24.93 -4.93 4.18
C ALA A 496 -23.48 -4.64 4.61
N GLY A 497 -22.68 -5.66 4.93
CA GLY A 497 -21.26 -5.50 5.24
C GLY A 497 -21.05 -4.64 6.49
N ARG A 498 -20.13 -3.67 6.40
CA ARG A 498 -19.81 -2.73 7.49
C ARG A 498 -21.00 -1.89 7.96
N TYR A 499 -22.04 -1.71 7.12
CA TYR A 499 -23.29 -1.04 7.51
C TYR A 499 -24.01 -1.71 8.68
N ASP A 500 -23.81 -3.01 8.89
CA ASP A 500 -24.41 -3.70 10.03
C ASP A 500 -23.87 -3.16 11.37
N LEU A 501 -22.64 -2.65 11.39
CA LEU A 501 -21.99 -2.01 12.55
C LEU A 501 -22.36 -0.53 12.67
N TYR A 502 -22.25 0.21 11.57
CA TYR A 502 -22.45 1.65 11.53
C TYR A 502 -23.45 1.99 10.42
N LYS A 503 -24.59 2.59 10.77
CA LYS A 503 -25.70 2.87 9.84
C LYS A 503 -25.44 4.06 8.90
N MET A 504 -24.25 4.13 8.33
CA MET A 504 -23.79 5.15 7.39
C MET A 504 -23.96 4.66 5.96
N LYS A 505 -24.63 5.40 5.09
CA LYS A 505 -24.90 4.96 3.70
C LYS A 505 -23.62 4.57 2.94
N TYR A 506 -22.49 5.23 3.24
CA TYR A 506 -21.16 4.98 2.67
C TYR A 506 -20.50 3.66 3.10
N TYR A 507 -21.15 2.90 3.99
CA TYR A 507 -20.74 1.56 4.40
C TYR A 507 -21.68 0.46 3.93
N LYS A 508 -22.75 0.81 3.21
CA LYS A 508 -23.72 -0.17 2.69
C LYS A 508 -23.07 -1.05 1.63
N GLY A 509 -22.86 -2.32 1.99
CA GLY A 509 -22.17 -3.29 1.14
C GLY A 509 -20.64 -3.14 1.14
N ALA A 510 -20.08 -2.41 2.12
CA ALA A 510 -18.63 -2.25 2.24
C ALA A 510 -17.99 -3.47 2.92
N PHE A 511 -16.91 -3.97 2.31
CA PHE A 511 -16.12 -5.08 2.82
C PHE A 511 -14.63 -4.77 2.75
N LYS A 512 -13.87 -5.27 3.73
CA LYS A 512 -12.41 -5.19 3.75
C LYS A 512 -11.83 -5.92 2.54
N THR A 513 -10.91 -5.27 1.84
CA THR A 513 -10.20 -5.87 0.71
C THR A 513 -9.31 -7.05 1.19
N PRO A 514 -9.58 -8.29 0.75
CA PRO A 514 -8.82 -9.45 1.19
C PRO A 514 -7.43 -9.48 0.56
N THR A 515 -6.51 -10.27 1.12
CA THR A 515 -5.27 -10.62 0.41
C THR A 515 -5.59 -11.45 -0.83
N VAL A 516 -4.85 -11.22 -1.92
CA VAL A 516 -4.83 -12.12 -3.08
C VAL A 516 -3.64 -13.10 -3.08
N ARG A 517 -2.82 -13.08 -2.03
CA ARG A 517 -1.85 -14.16 -1.81
C ARG A 517 -2.58 -15.47 -1.59
N ASN A 518 -2.10 -16.54 -2.21
CA ASN A 518 -2.73 -17.86 -2.23
C ASN A 518 -4.13 -17.92 -2.87
N ALA A 519 -4.62 -16.85 -3.53
CA ALA A 519 -5.96 -16.82 -4.10
C ALA A 519 -6.23 -17.97 -5.08
N ALA A 520 -5.21 -18.40 -5.84
CA ALA A 520 -5.33 -19.53 -6.76
C ALA A 520 -5.72 -20.86 -6.07
N LYS A 521 -5.67 -20.94 -4.74
CA LYS A 521 -5.96 -22.14 -3.94
C LYS A 521 -7.11 -21.98 -2.95
N THR A 522 -7.74 -20.80 -2.87
CA THR A 522 -8.72 -20.47 -1.82
C THR A 522 -10.10 -20.10 -2.39
N GLY A 523 -10.47 -20.68 -3.53
CA GLY A 523 -11.83 -20.54 -4.06
C GLY A 523 -12.86 -21.31 -3.22
N PRO A 524 -14.17 -21.04 -3.39
CA PRO A 524 -14.75 -19.98 -4.22
C PRO A 524 -14.53 -18.58 -3.62
N TYR A 525 -14.78 -17.55 -4.41
CA TYR A 525 -14.33 -16.18 -4.16
C TYR A 525 -15.44 -15.23 -3.72
N MET A 526 -15.02 -14.06 -3.20
CA MET A 526 -15.84 -13.02 -2.57
C MET A 526 -16.38 -13.41 -1.19
N HIS A 527 -16.89 -12.41 -0.44
CA HIS A 527 -17.39 -12.61 0.92
C HIS A 527 -18.55 -13.61 1.00
N ASN A 528 -19.26 -13.86 -0.10
CA ASN A 528 -20.39 -14.78 -0.16
C ASN A 528 -20.10 -16.08 -0.95
N GLY A 529 -18.86 -16.27 -1.42
CA GLY A 529 -18.44 -17.41 -2.24
C GLY A 529 -19.18 -17.53 -3.57
N SER A 530 -19.74 -16.45 -4.12
CA SER A 530 -20.58 -16.49 -5.32
C SER A 530 -19.81 -16.83 -6.59
N MET A 531 -18.53 -16.45 -6.66
CA MET A 531 -17.71 -16.62 -7.86
C MET A 531 -16.86 -17.90 -7.77
N LYS A 532 -17.03 -18.83 -8.71
CA LYS A 532 -16.38 -20.15 -8.64
C LYS A 532 -14.93 -20.17 -9.13
N THR A 533 -14.53 -19.18 -9.94
CA THR A 533 -13.21 -19.16 -10.61
C THR A 533 -12.61 -17.76 -10.57
N LEU A 534 -11.28 -17.66 -10.61
CA LEU A 534 -10.58 -16.37 -10.78
C LEU A 534 -10.98 -15.69 -12.10
N GLN A 535 -11.32 -16.47 -13.14
CA GLN A 535 -11.85 -15.93 -14.39
C GLN A 535 -13.14 -15.13 -14.15
N LYS A 536 -14.07 -15.64 -13.32
CA LYS A 536 -15.30 -14.93 -12.96
C LYS A 536 -15.04 -13.70 -12.11
N VAL A 537 -14.05 -13.76 -11.21
CA VAL A 537 -13.60 -12.59 -10.44
C VAL A 537 -13.11 -11.49 -11.37
N ILE A 538 -12.19 -11.81 -12.28
CA ILE A 538 -11.64 -10.80 -13.20
C ILE A 538 -12.71 -10.31 -14.18
N GLU A 539 -13.63 -11.17 -14.64
CA GLU A 539 -14.76 -10.74 -15.48
C GLU A 539 -15.63 -9.70 -14.76
N PHE A 540 -15.94 -9.88 -13.47
CA PHE A 540 -16.69 -8.91 -12.66
C PHE A 540 -15.99 -7.54 -12.61
N TYR A 541 -14.69 -7.52 -12.31
CA TYR A 541 -13.90 -6.27 -12.30
C TYR A 541 -13.80 -5.66 -13.71
N ASN A 542 -13.58 -6.47 -14.74
CA ASN A 542 -13.46 -6.01 -16.13
C ASN A 542 -14.76 -5.36 -16.64
N LYS A 543 -15.93 -5.75 -16.09
CA LYS A 543 -17.23 -5.14 -16.36
C LYS A 543 -17.51 -3.89 -15.50
N GLY A 544 -16.65 -3.50 -14.56
CA GLY A 544 -16.82 -2.30 -13.72
C GLY A 544 -17.59 -2.54 -12.41
N GLY A 545 -17.56 -3.76 -11.87
CA GLY A 545 -18.26 -4.12 -10.64
C GLY A 545 -19.79 -4.12 -10.78
N GLY A 546 -20.51 -4.04 -9.67
CA GLY A 546 -21.96 -4.10 -9.65
C GLY A 546 -22.62 -3.00 -10.47
N LYS A 547 -22.14 -1.76 -10.36
CA LYS A 547 -22.64 -0.61 -11.14
C LYS A 547 -22.38 -0.79 -12.64
N GLY A 548 -21.23 -1.34 -13.01
CA GLY A 548 -20.92 -1.69 -14.40
C GLY A 548 -21.79 -2.83 -14.96
N LEU A 549 -22.31 -3.69 -14.09
CA LEU A 549 -23.35 -4.69 -14.40
C LEU A 549 -24.79 -4.13 -14.38
N GLY A 550 -24.98 -2.83 -14.14
CA GLY A 550 -26.29 -2.20 -14.08
C GLY A 550 -27.03 -2.35 -12.73
N LEU A 551 -26.35 -2.78 -11.67
CA LEU A 551 -26.93 -2.87 -10.33
C LEU A 551 -27.00 -1.49 -9.66
N PRO A 552 -28.00 -1.26 -8.77
CA PRO A 552 -28.18 0.01 -8.08
C PRO A 552 -27.22 0.15 -6.89
N VAL A 553 -25.95 0.48 -7.18
CA VAL A 553 -24.87 0.63 -6.19
C VAL A 553 -24.40 2.08 -6.20
N ASP A 554 -25.06 2.93 -5.41
CA ASP A 554 -24.86 4.38 -5.44
C ASP A 554 -23.44 4.78 -5.04
N GLU A 555 -22.93 4.21 -3.95
CA GLU A 555 -21.64 4.54 -3.32
C GLU A 555 -20.52 3.56 -3.73
N GLN A 556 -20.58 2.99 -4.94
CA GLN A 556 -19.54 2.08 -5.43
C GLN A 556 -18.18 2.81 -5.49
N THR A 557 -17.16 2.21 -4.90
CA THR A 557 -15.81 2.80 -4.82
C THR A 557 -14.93 2.44 -6.02
N LEU A 558 -15.23 1.34 -6.70
CA LEU A 558 -14.64 0.98 -7.99
C LEU A 558 -15.31 1.79 -9.13
N SER A 559 -14.53 2.21 -10.12
CA SER A 559 -15.11 2.84 -11.32
C SER A 559 -16.03 1.88 -12.07
N ALA A 560 -17.19 2.39 -12.52
CA ALA A 560 -18.15 1.61 -13.32
C ALA A 560 -17.69 1.37 -14.77
N ARG A 561 -16.56 1.95 -15.19
CA ARG A 561 -16.03 1.83 -16.54
C ARG A 561 -15.38 0.46 -16.73
N ALA A 562 -15.68 -0.18 -17.85
CA ALA A 562 -15.00 -1.42 -18.23
C ALA A 562 -13.49 -1.21 -18.40
N LEU A 563 -12.70 -2.16 -17.88
CA LEU A 563 -11.23 -2.13 -17.97
C LEU A 563 -10.74 -2.48 -19.39
N ASN A 564 -11.59 -3.11 -20.20
CA ASN A 564 -11.29 -3.59 -21.55
C ASN A 564 -10.04 -4.50 -21.58
N LEU A 565 -9.97 -5.41 -20.62
CA LEU A 565 -8.99 -6.49 -20.60
C LEU A 565 -9.40 -7.53 -21.65
N SER A 566 -8.44 -7.93 -22.47
CA SER A 566 -8.55 -9.08 -23.35
C SER A 566 -8.49 -10.40 -22.57
N ASP A 567 -8.90 -11.50 -23.21
CA ASP A 567 -8.75 -12.84 -22.63
C ASP A 567 -7.29 -13.18 -22.33
N HIS A 568 -6.35 -12.67 -23.15
CA HIS A 568 -4.92 -12.88 -22.92
C HIS A 568 -4.45 -12.15 -21.66
N GLU A 569 -4.79 -10.87 -21.52
CA GLU A 569 -4.45 -10.07 -20.33
C GLU A 569 -5.08 -10.67 -19.07
N THR A 570 -6.34 -11.12 -19.16
CA THR A 570 -7.02 -11.81 -18.06
C THR A 570 -6.26 -13.06 -17.63
N ARG A 571 -5.82 -13.90 -18.58
CA ARG A 571 -5.02 -15.09 -18.26
C ARG A 571 -3.67 -14.75 -17.64
N ASP A 572 -3.00 -13.71 -18.11
CA ASP A 572 -1.71 -13.29 -17.55
C ASP A 572 -1.86 -12.80 -16.11
N ILE A 573 -2.93 -12.07 -15.79
CA ILE A 573 -3.26 -11.70 -14.40
C ILE A 573 -3.48 -12.95 -13.54
N ILE A 574 -4.21 -13.95 -14.02
CA ILE A 574 -4.41 -15.22 -13.28
C ILE A 574 -3.07 -15.91 -13.02
N LEU A 575 -2.18 -15.98 -14.03
CA LEU A 575 -0.84 -16.55 -13.86
C LEU A 575 -0.02 -15.79 -12.80
N PHE A 576 -0.15 -14.47 -12.73
CA PHE A 576 0.45 -13.70 -11.65
C PHE A 576 -0.16 -14.06 -10.28
N LEU A 577 -1.48 -14.19 -10.15
CA LEU A 577 -2.10 -14.64 -8.90
C LEU A 577 -1.66 -16.04 -8.48
N GLU A 578 -1.43 -16.94 -9.44
CA GLU A 578 -0.83 -18.25 -9.18
C GLU A 578 0.60 -18.13 -8.63
N SER A 579 1.37 -17.14 -9.11
CA SER A 579 2.73 -16.87 -8.63
C SER A 579 2.79 -16.32 -7.19
N LEU A 580 1.66 -15.92 -6.62
CA LEU A 580 1.50 -15.52 -5.22
C LEU A 580 1.12 -16.70 -4.30
N THR A 581 1.21 -17.94 -4.80
CA THR A 581 0.94 -19.14 -4.00
C THR A 581 2.21 -19.58 -3.28
N ASP A 582 2.15 -19.57 -1.96
CA ASP A 582 3.21 -20.06 -1.07
C ASP A 582 3.32 -21.59 -1.14
N SER A 583 4.43 -22.10 -0.62
CA SER A 583 4.55 -23.53 -0.32
C SER A 583 3.52 -23.91 0.75
N LYS A 584 2.98 -25.14 0.66
CA LYS A 584 2.07 -25.64 1.70
C LYS A 584 2.78 -25.65 3.06
N LEU A 585 2.17 -25.05 4.06
CA LEU A 585 2.63 -25.12 5.45
C LEU A 585 2.26 -26.50 6.03
N GLU A 586 3.24 -27.17 6.63
CA GLU A 586 3.08 -28.46 7.32
C GLU A 586 2.59 -28.33 8.77
#